data_AF-S4Y1R8-F1
#
_entry.id   AF-S4Y1R8-F1
#
_cell.length_a   1.000
_cell.length_b   1.000
_cell.length_c   1.000
_cell.angle_alpha   90.00
_cell.angle_beta   90.00
_cell.angle_gamma   90.00
#
_symmetry.space_group_name_H-M   'P 1'
#
loop_
_entity.id
_entity.type
_entity.pdbx_description
1 polymer ?
#
loop_
_entity_poly.entity_id
_entity_poly.type
_entity_poly.pdbx_seq_one_letter_code
_entity_poly.pdbx_strand_id
1 'polypeptide(L)'
;MPVTARRYRCLSCGAVLLVVPRGVLGRRAYSAAAIGFALALWGLALATAAEVRRRVGPAKILGQSAVTGWTTLRRWARDVAQRRLFVEAPGSGPSASLRQSAASAAAVLAASADPTTRALPIEHRAFFGAAHAA
;
A
#
# COMPACT_ATOMS: atom_id res chain seq x y z
N MET A 1 8.12 -6.85 -1.94
CA MET A 1 9.58 -6.59 -2.03
C MET A 1 10.01 -5.85 -0.77
N PRO A 2 10.97 -6.34 0.04
CA PRO A 2 11.43 -5.60 1.22
C PRO A 2 12.18 -4.36 0.75
N VAL A 3 11.91 -3.22 1.39
CA VAL A 3 12.65 -2.00 1.08
C VAL A 3 13.83 -1.89 2.04
N THR A 4 15.05 -1.93 1.49
CA THR A 4 16.28 -1.72 2.26
C THR A 4 16.34 -0.27 2.73
N ALA A 5 16.39 -0.08 4.04
CA ALA A 5 16.50 1.25 4.66
C ALA A 5 17.77 1.32 5.52
N ARG A 6 18.47 2.46 5.50
CA ARG A 6 19.63 2.71 6.36
C ARG A 6 19.19 3.45 7.62
N ARG A 7 19.61 2.97 8.79
CA ARG A 7 19.40 3.65 10.07
C ARG A 7 20.68 4.37 10.48
N TYR A 8 20.54 5.65 10.77
CA TYR A 8 21.61 6.47 11.34
C TYR A 8 21.18 6.95 12.72
N ARG A 9 22.09 6.88 13.70
CA ARG A 9 21.87 7.43 15.03
C ARG A 9 22.72 8.69 15.16
N CYS A 10 22.10 9.81 15.50
CA CYS A 10 22.81 11.02 15.86
C CYS A 10 23.64 10.76 17.13
N LEU A 11 24.94 11.04 17.08
CA LEU A 11 25.84 10.83 18.21
C LEU A 11 25.69 11.92 19.29
N SER A 12 25.17 13.10 18.95
CA SER A 12 24.99 14.22 19.88
C SER A 12 23.67 14.14 20.65
N CYS A 13 22.54 13.92 19.97
CA CYS A 13 21.21 13.93 20.60
C CYS A 13 20.51 12.56 20.63
N GLY A 14 21.12 11.52 20.06
CA GLY A 14 20.55 10.16 20.05
C GLY A 14 19.40 9.93 19.07
N ALA A 15 18.94 10.97 18.34
CA ALA A 15 17.87 10.85 17.36
C ALA A 15 18.19 9.79 16.28
N VAL A 16 17.20 8.98 15.89
CA VAL A 16 17.37 7.95 14.86
C VAL A 16 16.73 8.43 13.56
N LEU A 17 17.55 8.57 12.52
CA LEU A 17 17.09 8.84 11.16
C LEU A 17 17.00 7.53 10.37
N LEU A 18 15.90 7.35 9.67
CA LEU A 18 15.70 6.24 8.74
C LEU A 18 15.73 6.79 7.31
N VAL A 19 16.78 6.48 6.57
CA VAL A 19 16.89 6.79 5.14
C VAL A 19 16.25 5.66 4.35
N VAL A 20 15.24 6.01 3.57
CA VAL A 20 14.48 5.09 2.72
C VAL A 20 14.51 5.57 1.26
N PRO A 21 14.45 4.68 0.27
CA PRO A 21 14.27 5.05 -1.14
C PRO A 21 13.07 5.98 -1.35
N ARG A 22 13.16 6.86 -2.34
CA ARG A 22 12.05 7.74 -2.75
C ARG A 22 10.82 6.86 -3.08
N GLY A 23 9.65 7.23 -2.57
CA GLY A 23 8.41 6.44 -2.68
C GLY A 23 8.14 5.46 -1.52
N VAL A 24 9.02 5.39 -0.52
CA VAL A 24 8.71 4.74 0.76
C VAL A 24 8.01 5.72 1.67
N LEU A 25 6.76 5.44 1.99
CA LEU A 25 5.98 6.26 2.90
C LEU A 25 6.60 6.19 4.30
N GLY A 26 6.93 7.36 4.86
CA GLY A 26 7.48 7.48 6.20
C GLY A 26 6.66 6.70 7.23
N ARG A 27 7.35 5.93 8.09
CA ARG A 27 6.78 5.05 9.14
C ARG A 27 6.06 3.79 8.63
N ARG A 28 6.13 3.45 7.33
CA ARG A 28 5.57 2.22 6.77
C ARG A 28 6.70 1.40 6.13
N ALA A 29 6.83 0.12 6.49
CA ALA A 29 7.84 -0.79 5.91
C ALA A 29 7.52 -1.23 4.46
N TYR A 30 6.66 -0.47 3.76
CA TYR A 30 6.15 -0.77 2.42
C TYR A 30 6.18 0.53 1.59
N SER A 31 6.59 0.41 0.33
CA SER A 31 6.47 1.52 -0.62
C SER A 31 5.01 1.84 -0.93
N ALA A 32 4.74 3.06 -1.38
CA ALA A 32 3.43 3.44 -1.85
C ALA A 32 2.94 2.53 -2.99
N ALA A 33 3.84 2.18 -3.91
CA ALA A 33 3.60 1.20 -4.97
C ALA A 33 3.08 -0.16 -4.43
N ALA A 34 3.75 -0.70 -3.40
CA ALA A 34 3.35 -1.96 -2.77
C ALA A 34 2.00 -1.85 -2.07
N ILE A 35 1.67 -0.69 -1.49
CA ILE A 35 0.38 -0.45 -0.86
C ILE A 35 -0.73 -0.32 -1.92
N GLY A 36 -0.50 0.42 -3.01
CA GLY A 36 -1.44 0.53 -4.13
C GLY A 36 -1.74 -0.83 -4.75
N PHE A 37 -0.71 -1.65 -4.98
CA PHE A 37 -0.86 -3.03 -5.44
C PHE A 37 -1.68 -3.90 -4.48
N ALA A 38 -1.43 -3.78 -3.17
CA ALA A 38 -2.16 -4.52 -2.15
C ALA A 38 -3.65 -4.15 -2.11
N LEU A 39 -3.95 -2.84 -2.23
CA LEU A 39 -5.32 -2.34 -2.27
C LEU A 39 -6.05 -2.82 -3.52
N ALA A 40 -5.37 -2.85 -4.68
CA ALA A 40 -5.94 -3.35 -5.93
C ALA A 40 -6.24 -4.85 -5.87
N LEU A 41 -5.31 -5.67 -5.36
CA LEU A 41 -5.54 -7.10 -5.17
C LEU A 41 -6.73 -7.37 -4.24
N TRP A 42 -6.85 -6.61 -3.16
CA TRP A 42 -7.93 -6.81 -2.19
C TRP A 42 -9.28 -6.26 -2.69
N GLY A 43 -9.30 -5.03 -3.19
CA GLY A 43 -10.51 -4.30 -3.55
C GLY A 43 -11.05 -4.63 -4.94
N LEU A 44 -10.17 -4.81 -5.92
CA LEU A 44 -10.55 -5.02 -7.33
C LEU A 44 -10.45 -6.49 -7.74
N ALA A 45 -9.31 -7.15 -7.46
CA ALA A 45 -9.12 -8.57 -7.82
C ALA A 45 -9.77 -9.55 -6.82
N LEU A 46 -10.50 -9.03 -5.84
CA LEU A 46 -11.20 -9.78 -4.79
C LEU A 46 -10.36 -10.82 -4.02
N ALA A 47 -9.04 -10.71 -4.04
CA ALA A 47 -8.14 -11.61 -3.35
C ALA A 47 -8.35 -11.56 -1.83
N THR A 48 -8.16 -12.69 -1.16
CA THR A 48 -8.20 -12.79 0.29
C THR A 48 -7.02 -12.06 0.92
N ALA A 49 -7.16 -11.60 2.17
CA ALA A 49 -6.05 -10.93 2.87
C ALA A 49 -4.78 -11.79 2.96
N ALA A 50 -4.94 -13.12 3.02
CA ALA A 50 -3.84 -14.08 2.98
C ALA A 50 -3.13 -14.10 1.61
N GLU A 51 -3.87 -14.08 0.50
CA GLU A 51 -3.31 -13.99 -0.85
C GLU A 51 -2.57 -12.68 -1.09
N VAL A 52 -3.17 -11.55 -0.70
CA VAL A 52 -2.50 -10.25 -0.83
C VAL A 52 -1.20 -10.23 -0.04
N ARG A 53 -1.20 -10.77 1.18
CA ARG A 53 0.01 -10.85 1.99
C ARG A 53 1.08 -11.75 1.37
N ARG A 54 0.71 -12.89 0.77
CA ARG A 54 1.65 -13.76 0.03
C ARG A 54 2.31 -13.05 -1.15
N ARG A 55 1.56 -12.19 -1.87
CA ARG A 55 2.07 -11.48 -3.05
C ARG A 55 2.86 -10.21 -2.71
N VAL A 56 2.53 -9.53 -1.60
CA VAL A 56 3.10 -8.22 -1.25
C VAL A 56 4.21 -8.33 -0.18
N GLY A 57 4.06 -9.24 0.77
CA GLY A 57 4.95 -9.41 1.92
C GLY A 57 6.20 -10.25 1.61
N PRO A 58 7.37 -9.92 2.20
CA PRO A 58 8.60 -10.71 2.03
C PRO A 58 8.72 -11.92 2.97
N ALA A 59 7.90 -12.01 4.03
CA ALA A 59 8.01 -13.04 5.06
C ALA A 59 7.30 -14.33 4.64
N LYS A 60 8.07 -15.41 4.45
CA LYS A 60 7.55 -16.77 4.17
C LYS A 60 6.99 -17.48 5.41
N ILE A 61 7.38 -17.07 6.62
CA ILE A 61 6.96 -17.66 7.89
C ILE A 61 6.01 -16.69 8.61
N LEU A 62 4.81 -17.17 8.96
CA LEU A 62 3.76 -16.38 9.58
C LEU A 62 3.34 -17.04 10.91
N GLY A 63 3.29 -16.27 12.00
CA GLY A 63 2.56 -16.69 13.20
C GLY A 63 1.04 -16.73 12.92
N GLN A 64 0.30 -17.60 13.60
CA GLN A 64 -1.13 -17.86 13.39
C GLN A 64 -2.00 -16.58 13.25
N SER A 65 -1.70 -15.53 14.02
CA SER A 65 -2.42 -14.25 14.02
C SER A 65 -2.23 -13.44 12.72
N ALA A 66 -1.13 -13.67 12.01
CA ALA A 66 -0.85 -13.02 10.72
C ALA A 66 -1.54 -13.75 9.54
N VAL A 67 -1.98 -14.99 9.73
CA VAL A 67 -2.70 -15.82 8.74
C VAL A 67 -4.19 -15.46 8.71
N THR A 68 -4.81 -15.23 9.87
CA THR A 68 -6.26 -14.98 10.00
C THR A 68 -6.67 -13.54 9.73
N GLY A 69 -5.76 -12.57 9.76
CA GLY A 69 -6.11 -11.19 9.48
C GLY A 69 -4.92 -10.28 9.28
N TRP A 70 -4.68 -9.84 8.04
CA TRP A 70 -3.69 -8.81 7.79
C TRP A 70 -4.19 -7.43 8.23
N THR A 71 -4.07 -7.14 9.53
CA THR A 71 -4.49 -5.89 10.17
C THR A 71 -3.91 -4.65 9.50
N THR A 72 -2.71 -4.76 8.94
CA THR A 72 -2.04 -3.68 8.19
C THR A 72 -2.82 -3.29 6.94
N LEU A 73 -3.36 -4.26 6.18
CA LEU A 73 -4.16 -4.00 4.99
C LEU A 73 -5.46 -3.24 5.35
N ARG A 74 -6.15 -3.69 6.40
CA ARG A 74 -7.34 -2.98 6.93
C ARG A 74 -7.01 -1.58 7.41
N ARG A 75 -5.84 -1.38 8.03
CA ARG A 75 -5.36 -0.06 8.45
C ARG A 75 -5.13 0.85 7.24
N TRP A 76 -4.51 0.36 6.17
CA TRP A 76 -4.30 1.13 4.94
C TRP A 76 -5.62 1.54 4.29
N ALA A 77 -6.58 0.62 4.18
CA ALA A 77 -7.89 0.94 3.66
C ALA A 77 -8.62 2.01 4.49
N ARG A 78 -8.48 1.98 5.82
CA ARG A 78 -9.01 3.02 6.70
C ARG A 78 -8.29 4.35 6.49
N ASP A 79 -6.97 4.35 6.36
CA ASP A 79 -6.20 5.57 6.13
C ASP A 79 -6.58 6.22 4.79
N VAL A 80 -6.83 5.42 3.76
CA VAL A 80 -7.36 5.88 2.46
C VAL A 80 -8.76 6.46 2.61
N ALA A 81 -9.66 5.76 3.30
CA ALA A 81 -11.01 6.25 3.55
C ALA A 81 -11.00 7.60 4.29
N GLN A 82 -10.02 7.80 5.18
CA GLN A 82 -9.80 9.04 5.94
C GLN A 82 -8.90 10.05 5.21
N ARG A 83 -8.53 9.81 3.95
CA ARG A 83 -7.64 10.65 3.12
C ARG A 83 -6.27 10.96 3.76
N ARG A 84 -5.81 10.10 4.66
CA ARG A 84 -4.47 10.13 5.28
C ARG A 84 -3.42 9.38 4.45
N LEU A 85 -3.86 8.69 3.40
CA LEU A 85 -3.03 7.94 2.46
C LEU A 85 -3.62 8.12 1.06
N PHE A 86 -2.80 8.53 0.10
CA PHE A 86 -3.21 8.91 -1.27
C PHE A 86 -4.32 9.99 -1.25
N VAL A 87 -3.95 11.22 -0.91
CA VAL A 87 -4.90 12.36 -0.69
C VAL A 87 -5.77 12.65 -1.92
N GLU A 88 -5.23 12.38 -3.11
CA GLU A 88 -5.88 12.53 -4.41
C GLU A 88 -6.96 11.48 -4.66
N ALA A 89 -6.92 10.34 -3.95
CA ALA A 89 -7.99 9.36 -4.03
C ALA A 89 -9.28 9.94 -3.40
N PRO A 90 -10.43 9.80 -4.08
CA PRO A 90 -11.71 10.26 -3.53
C PRO A 90 -11.98 9.57 -2.21
N GLY A 91 -12.40 10.37 -1.22
CA GLY A 91 -12.94 9.83 0.02
C GLY A 91 -14.07 8.87 -0.29
N SER A 92 -14.09 7.72 0.37
CA SER A 92 -15.23 6.81 0.22
C SER A 92 -16.41 7.38 1.00
N GLY A 93 -17.62 7.28 0.43
CA GLY A 93 -18.83 7.74 1.11
C GLY A 93 -19.00 7.09 2.49
N PRO A 94 -19.81 7.68 3.39
CA PRO A 94 -19.90 7.27 4.79
C PRO A 94 -20.36 5.81 5.00
N SER A 95 -21.01 5.21 4.01
CA SER A 95 -21.48 3.81 4.03
C SER A 95 -20.52 2.83 3.34
N ALA A 96 -19.41 3.30 2.77
CA ALA A 96 -18.50 2.43 2.03
C ALA A 96 -17.76 1.47 2.98
N SER A 97 -17.79 0.19 2.64
CA SER A 97 -16.93 -0.79 3.30
C SER A 97 -15.46 -0.48 3.04
N LEU A 98 -14.58 -0.88 3.94
CA LEU A 98 -13.12 -0.73 3.74
C LEU A 98 -12.65 -1.34 2.42
N ARG A 99 -13.31 -2.41 1.95
CA ARG A 99 -12.98 -3.07 0.69
C ARG A 99 -13.36 -2.21 -0.51
N GLN A 100 -14.52 -1.56 -0.47
CA GLN A 100 -14.91 -0.56 -1.46
C GLN A 100 -13.97 0.64 -1.44
N SER A 101 -13.54 1.11 -0.26
CA SER A 101 -12.54 2.18 -0.16
C SER A 101 -11.22 1.82 -0.82
N ALA A 102 -10.75 0.59 -0.61
CA ALA A 102 -9.56 0.08 -1.27
C ALA A 102 -9.74 0.00 -2.79
N ALA A 103 -10.90 -0.45 -3.26
CA ALA A 103 -11.22 -0.55 -4.68
C ALA A 103 -11.22 0.82 -5.37
N SER A 104 -11.92 1.80 -4.80
CA SER A 104 -11.99 3.15 -5.36
C SER A 104 -10.63 3.81 -5.45
N ALA A 105 -9.82 3.73 -4.37
CA ALA A 105 -8.48 4.28 -4.40
C ALA A 105 -7.57 3.56 -5.39
N ALA A 106 -7.62 2.22 -5.45
CA ALA A 106 -6.85 1.45 -6.42
C ALA A 106 -7.21 1.80 -7.88
N ALA A 107 -8.49 2.07 -8.16
CA ALA A 107 -8.93 2.49 -9.48
C ALA A 107 -8.37 3.87 -9.87
N VAL A 108 -8.36 4.83 -8.95
CA VAL A 108 -7.76 6.16 -9.19
C VAL A 108 -6.25 6.07 -9.38
N LEU A 109 -5.57 5.26 -8.57
CA LEU A 109 -4.14 5.01 -8.74
C LEU A 109 -3.86 4.36 -10.09
N ALA A 110 -4.64 3.35 -10.50
CA ALA A 110 -4.49 2.73 -11.82
C ALA A 110 -4.77 3.69 -12.98
N ALA A 111 -5.69 4.65 -12.81
CA ALA A 111 -5.97 5.68 -13.79
C ALA A 111 -4.82 6.71 -13.92
N SER A 112 -4.06 6.90 -12.83
CA SER A 112 -2.92 7.83 -12.77
C SER A 112 -1.60 7.20 -13.27
N ALA A 113 -1.61 5.93 -13.63
CA ALA A 113 -0.45 5.25 -14.20
C ALA A 113 -0.18 5.69 -15.64
N ASP A 114 1.09 5.64 -16.06
CA ASP A 114 1.52 6.00 -17.41
C ASP A 114 0.70 5.27 -18.51
N PRO A 115 0.28 5.94 -19.60
CA PRO A 115 -0.50 5.32 -20.67
C PRO A 115 0.12 4.05 -21.28
N THR A 116 1.45 3.92 -21.27
CA THR A 116 2.15 2.71 -21.75
C THR A 116 1.83 1.48 -20.90
N THR A 117 1.32 1.65 -19.68
CA THR A 117 0.93 0.56 -18.77
C THR A 117 -0.50 0.04 -18.99
N ARG A 118 -1.26 0.58 -19.96
CA ARG A 118 -2.69 0.21 -20.18
C ARG A 118 -2.93 -1.28 -20.45
N ALA A 119 -1.97 -1.96 -21.08
CA ALA A 119 -2.06 -3.39 -21.36
C ALA A 119 -1.85 -4.27 -20.11
N LEU A 120 -1.35 -3.69 -19.01
CA LEU A 120 -1.11 -4.43 -17.78
C LEU A 120 -2.41 -4.63 -16.98
N PRO A 121 -2.49 -5.72 -16.19
CA PRO A 121 -3.55 -5.92 -15.22
C PRO A 121 -3.74 -4.71 -14.31
N ILE A 122 -4.98 -4.46 -13.87
CA ILE A 122 -5.34 -3.25 -13.12
C ILE A 122 -4.55 -3.12 -11.81
N GLU A 123 -4.18 -4.23 -11.19
CA GLU A 123 -3.33 -4.27 -10.01
C GLU A 123 -1.91 -3.74 -10.29
N HIS A 124 -1.31 -4.11 -11.43
CA HIS A 124 0.00 -3.60 -11.83
C HIS A 124 -0.07 -2.12 -12.20
N ARG A 125 -1.15 -1.68 -12.82
CA ARG A 125 -1.38 -0.25 -13.05
C ARG A 125 -1.48 0.53 -11.74
N ALA A 126 -2.24 0.00 -10.77
CA ALA A 126 -2.33 0.59 -9.43
C ALA A 126 -0.97 0.66 -8.73
N PHE A 127 -0.08 -0.33 -8.93
CA PHE A 127 1.30 -0.28 -8.44
C PHE A 127 2.06 0.94 -9.01
N PHE A 128 2.04 1.12 -10.34
CA PHE A 128 2.76 2.21 -11.00
C PHE A 128 2.19 3.59 -10.64
N GLY A 129 0.87 3.75 -10.66
CA GLY A 129 0.26 5.03 -10.30
C GLY A 129 0.42 5.37 -8.81
N ALA A 130 0.43 4.37 -7.92
CA ALA A 130 0.76 4.58 -6.51
C ALA A 130 2.22 4.96 -6.26
N ALA A 131 3.14 4.59 -7.16
CA ALA A 131 4.51 5.08 -7.11
C ALA A 131 4.61 6.56 -7.50
N HIS A 132 3.70 7.05 -8.36
CA HIS A 132 3.65 8.42 -8.82
C HIS A 132 2.95 9.37 -7.82
N ALA A 133 1.91 8.89 -7.15
CA ALA A 133 1.08 9.66 -6.21
C ALA A 133 1.67 9.79 -4.77
N ALA A 134 2.97 9.53 -4.58
CA ALA A 134 3.61 9.34 -3.26
C ALA A 134 4.76 10.31 -2.97
#